data_AF-A0A3S4JR16-F1
#
_entry.id   AF-A0A3S4JR16-F1
#
_cell.length_a   1.000
_cell.length_b   1.000
_cell.length_c   1.000
_cell.angle_alpha   90.00
_cell.angle_beta   90.00
_cell.angle_gamma   90.00
#
_symmetry.space_group_name_H-M   'P 1'
#
loop_
_entity.id
_entity.type
_entity.pdbx_description
1 polymer ?
#
loop_
_entity_poly.entity_id
_entity_poly.type
_entity_poly.pdbx_seq_one_letter_code
_entity_poly.pdbx_strand_id
1 'polypeptide(L)'
;MRDYYSQQTATVKNGQITLQPGATSNGLCCLNARKPTRPPHSTGITRTVYFVLTDRFQNGDPTNDQSYGRHKDGMEEIGTFHGGDLRGLADKLDYLQHLGVNALWISAPFEQIHGWVGGGTKGDFPHYAYHGYYTQDWTTLDANMGSEDDLRALVDGAHQRGIRILFDVVMNHTGYATLATCRHSGLARCIWQGDELKKTLGERWTDWKPAAGAKAWPQL
;
A
#
# COMPACT_ATOMS: atom_id res chain seq x y z
N MET A 1 15.94 30.49 6.84
CA MET A 1 14.82 31.45 6.82
C MET A 1 14.94 32.35 5.60
N ARG A 2 13.86 33.00 5.18
CA ARG A 2 13.81 33.97 4.07
C ARG A 2 13.10 35.24 4.54
N ASP A 3 13.66 36.40 4.26
CA ASP A 3 12.98 37.68 4.48
C ASP A 3 11.99 37.97 3.33
N TYR A 4 10.77 38.38 3.66
CA TYR A 4 9.68 38.61 2.71
C TYR A 4 9.93 39.84 1.82
N TYR A 5 10.56 40.89 2.32
CA TYR A 5 10.71 42.14 1.56
C TYR A 5 11.95 42.14 0.67
N SER A 6 13.10 41.76 1.22
CA SER A 6 14.39 41.73 0.50
C SER A 6 14.60 40.46 -0.33
N GLN A 7 13.79 39.42 -0.09
CA GLN A 7 13.99 38.07 -0.62
C GLN A 7 15.31 37.41 -0.19
N GLN A 8 16.10 38.05 0.69
CA GLN A 8 17.36 37.48 1.19
C GLN A 8 17.09 36.23 2.03
N THR A 9 18.04 35.30 2.00
CA THR A 9 17.97 34.05 2.76
C THR A 9 19.14 33.94 3.72
N ALA A 10 18.88 33.47 4.94
CA ALA A 10 19.90 33.20 5.94
C ALA A 10 19.64 31.89 6.68
N THR A 11 20.72 31.26 7.13
CA THR A 11 20.68 30.06 7.99
C THR A 11 21.01 30.48 9.41
N VAL A 12 20.19 30.04 10.37
CA VAL A 12 20.47 30.26 11.80
C VAL A 12 21.70 29.47 12.19
N LYS A 13 22.71 30.15 12.73
CA LYS A 13 23.91 29.53 13.29
C LYS A 13 24.02 29.97 14.75
N ASN A 14 24.16 29.02 15.67
CA ASN A 14 24.27 29.28 17.12
C ASN A 14 23.15 30.19 17.67
N GLY A 15 21.92 30.01 17.17
CA GLY A 15 20.75 30.81 17.58
C GLY A 15 20.70 32.24 17.02
N GLN A 16 21.65 32.64 16.18
CA GLN A 16 21.72 34.00 15.61
C GLN A 16 21.62 34.01 14.07
N ILE A 17 21.10 35.11 13.53
CA ILE A 17 21.14 35.47 12.12
C ILE A 17 21.38 36.97 11.97
N THR A 18 22.03 37.36 10.87
CA THR A 18 22.14 38.76 10.45
C THR A 18 21.55 38.87 9.05
N LEU A 19 20.62 39.80 8.85
CA LEU A 19 19.99 40.11 7.58
C LEU A 19 19.89 41.62 7.42
N GLN A 20 20.09 42.12 6.21
CA GLN A 20 19.88 43.53 5.91
C GLN A 20 18.45 43.73 5.39
N PRO A 21 17.66 44.67 5.96
CA PRO A 21 16.34 44.97 5.45
C PRO A 21 16.37 45.39 3.98
N GLY A 22 15.31 45.05 3.24
CA GLY A 22 15.18 45.47 1.85
C GLY A 22 15.14 46.99 1.72
N ALA A 23 15.70 47.56 0.65
CA ALA A 23 15.79 49.01 0.47
C ALA A 23 14.42 49.73 0.51
N THR A 24 13.34 49.03 0.16
CA THR A 24 11.95 49.54 0.16
C THR A 24 11.13 49.11 1.37
N SER A 25 11.74 48.41 2.34
CA SER A 25 11.04 47.83 3.49
C SER A 25 10.85 48.81 4.66
N ASN A 26 11.37 50.04 4.55
CA ASN A 26 11.47 50.99 5.68
C ASN A 26 12.13 50.39 6.93
N GLY A 27 13.09 49.48 6.74
CA GLY A 27 13.81 48.81 7.83
C GLY A 27 13.17 47.53 8.35
N LEU A 28 12.04 47.08 7.78
CA LEU A 28 11.33 45.89 8.24
C LEU A 28 11.93 44.60 7.66
N CYS A 29 12.17 43.62 8.53
CA CYS A 29 12.49 42.24 8.17
C CYS A 29 11.35 41.31 8.62
N CYS A 30 10.71 40.64 7.67
CA CYS A 30 9.64 39.66 7.91
C CYS A 30 10.13 38.27 7.55
N LEU A 31 10.47 37.47 8.57
CA LEU A 31 11.10 36.17 8.40
C LEU A 31 10.07 35.05 8.23
N ASN A 32 10.20 34.33 7.11
CA ASN A 32 9.45 33.11 6.84
C ASN A 32 10.37 31.88 6.90
N ALA A 33 9.84 30.79 7.45
CA ALA A 33 10.49 29.48 7.37
C ALA A 33 10.57 29.04 5.91
N ARG A 34 11.78 28.74 5.43
CA ARG A 34 11.98 28.15 4.11
C ARG A 34 12.01 26.64 4.28
N LYS A 35 10.98 25.94 3.78
CA LYS A 35 11.08 24.48 3.62
C LYS A 35 12.23 24.19 2.64
N PRO A 36 13.10 23.21 2.91
CA PRO A 36 14.11 22.79 1.94
C PRO A 36 13.41 22.51 0.61
N THR A 37 13.78 23.25 -0.44
CA THR A 37 13.32 22.94 -1.79
C THR A 37 14.06 21.69 -2.21
N ARG A 38 13.44 20.52 -1.98
CA ARG A 38 13.88 19.27 -2.63
C ARG A 38 13.92 19.56 -4.13
N PRO A 39 15.06 19.36 -4.82
CA PRO A 39 15.11 19.60 -6.24
C PRO A 39 13.98 18.80 -6.90
N PRO A 40 13.25 19.39 -7.87
CA PRO A 40 12.28 18.62 -8.64
C PRO A 40 13.00 17.39 -9.19
N HIS A 41 12.30 16.26 -9.17
CA HIS A 41 12.80 14.99 -9.69
C HIS A 41 13.48 15.22 -11.05
N SER A 42 14.81 15.06 -11.12
CA SER A 42 15.53 15.28 -12.38
C SER A 42 14.91 14.41 -13.47
N THR A 43 14.53 15.06 -14.56
CA THR A 43 13.89 14.47 -15.74
C THR A 43 14.94 13.97 -16.76
N GLY A 44 16.22 14.27 -16.55
CA GLY A 44 17.32 13.92 -17.45
C GLY A 44 18.03 12.58 -17.18
N ILE A 45 17.50 11.73 -16.30
CA ILE A 45 18.06 10.39 -16.00
C ILE A 45 17.12 9.32 -16.56
N THR A 46 17.64 8.46 -17.46
CA THR A 46 16.94 7.26 -17.94
C THR A 46 16.50 6.39 -16.76
N ARG A 47 15.24 5.98 -16.76
CA ARG A 47 14.65 5.17 -15.68
C ARG A 47 14.63 3.70 -16.08
N THR A 48 15.31 2.88 -15.30
CA THR A 48 15.14 1.42 -15.36
C THR A 48 14.12 1.05 -14.30
N VAL A 49 12.90 0.76 -14.75
CA VAL A 49 11.77 0.41 -13.90
C VAL A 49 11.75 -1.10 -13.70
N TYR A 50 11.66 -1.54 -12.45
CA TYR A 50 11.43 -2.93 -12.08
C TYR A 50 10.02 -3.04 -11.50
N PHE A 51 9.14 -3.77 -12.18
CA PHE A 51 7.83 -4.11 -11.64
C PHE A 51 7.93 -5.36 -10.78
N VAL A 52 7.33 -5.31 -9.60
CA VAL A 52 7.28 -6.41 -8.66
C VAL A 52 5.85 -6.64 -8.20
N LEU A 53 5.41 -7.88 -8.30
CA LEU A 53 4.21 -8.35 -7.61
C LEU A 53 4.60 -8.61 -6.16
N THR A 54 4.26 -7.69 -5.25
CA THR A 54 4.80 -7.65 -3.88
C THR A 54 4.67 -8.99 -3.16
N ASP A 55 3.48 -9.59 -3.18
CA ASP A 55 3.15 -10.89 -2.56
C ASP A 55 4.03 -12.06 -3.04
N ARG A 56 4.65 -11.96 -4.22
CA ARG A 56 5.39 -13.05 -4.87
C ARG A 56 6.90 -12.85 -4.88
N PHE A 57 7.41 -11.81 -4.23
CA PHE A 57 8.81 -11.45 -4.36
C PHE A 57 9.69 -11.94 -3.21
N GLN A 58 9.43 -11.46 -2.00
CA GLN A 58 10.19 -11.83 -0.80
C GLN A 58 9.29 -11.65 0.41
N ASN A 59 9.11 -12.72 1.17
CA ASN A 59 8.50 -12.67 2.50
C ASN A 59 9.56 -12.21 3.51
N GLY A 60 9.36 -11.05 4.10
CA GLY A 60 10.25 -10.43 5.09
C GLY A 60 9.69 -10.50 6.51
N ASP A 61 8.38 -10.65 6.65
CA ASP A 61 7.67 -10.80 7.93
C ASP A 61 6.53 -11.83 7.83
N PRO A 62 6.82 -13.11 8.13
CA PRO A 62 5.82 -14.17 8.10
C PRO A 62 4.68 -13.99 9.12
N THR A 63 4.81 -13.06 10.08
CA THR A 63 3.78 -12.87 11.12
C THR A 63 2.52 -12.19 10.57
N ASN A 64 2.61 -11.57 9.39
CA ASN A 64 1.50 -10.87 8.73
C ASN A 64 0.79 -11.71 7.65
N ASP A 65 1.31 -12.91 7.31
CA ASP A 65 0.85 -13.79 6.21
C ASP A 65 -0.63 -14.17 6.27
N GLN A 66 -1.22 -14.20 7.47
CA GLN A 66 -2.60 -14.66 7.70
C GLN A 66 -3.55 -13.54 8.14
N SER A 67 -3.21 -12.28 7.82
CA SER A 67 -4.03 -11.14 8.18
C SER A 67 -5.48 -11.31 7.70
N TYR A 68 -6.42 -10.80 8.51
CA TYR A 68 -7.86 -10.93 8.31
C TYR A 68 -8.41 -12.37 8.25
N GLY A 69 -7.64 -13.37 8.69
CA GLY A 69 -8.03 -14.78 8.65
C GLY A 69 -7.86 -15.43 7.26
N ARG A 70 -7.16 -14.76 6.34
CA ARG A 70 -6.77 -15.32 5.05
C ARG A 70 -5.81 -16.48 5.28
N HIS A 71 -5.95 -17.53 4.48
CA HIS A 71 -5.18 -18.75 4.67
C HIS A 71 -4.97 -19.47 3.34
N LYS A 72 -4.00 -20.37 3.38
CA LYS A 72 -3.66 -21.31 2.31
C LYS A 72 -4.82 -22.27 2.04
N ASP A 73 -5.09 -22.58 0.78
CA ASP A 73 -6.18 -23.46 0.37
C ASP A 73 -5.86 -24.97 0.52
N GLY A 74 -4.60 -25.31 0.80
CA GLY A 74 -4.09 -26.67 0.95
C GLY A 74 -3.89 -27.40 -0.39
N MET A 75 -4.00 -26.68 -1.51
CA MET A 75 -3.95 -27.22 -2.87
C MET A 75 -2.76 -26.61 -3.63
N GLU A 76 -3.00 -26.05 -4.82
CA GLU A 76 -1.97 -25.42 -5.64
C GLU A 76 -1.69 -23.97 -5.24
N GLU A 77 -2.48 -23.39 -4.34
CA GLU A 77 -2.26 -22.03 -3.81
C GLU A 77 -2.21 -20.93 -4.89
N ILE A 78 -2.87 -21.17 -6.03
CA ILE A 78 -2.81 -20.30 -7.20
C ILE A 78 -3.35 -18.90 -6.86
N GLY A 79 -4.44 -18.87 -6.09
CA GLY A 79 -5.19 -17.68 -5.73
C GLY A 79 -4.93 -17.15 -4.33
N THR A 80 -3.98 -17.70 -3.58
CA THR A 80 -3.72 -17.30 -2.18
C THR A 80 -2.56 -16.32 -2.06
N PHE A 81 -2.47 -15.66 -0.91
CA PHE A 81 -1.31 -14.85 -0.52
C PHE A 81 -0.12 -15.76 -0.23
N HIS A 82 1.05 -15.41 -0.75
CA HIS A 82 2.32 -16.13 -0.57
C HIS A 82 3.26 -15.44 0.42
N GLY A 83 2.87 -14.26 0.92
CA GLY A 83 3.50 -13.60 2.07
C GLY A 83 4.60 -12.63 1.68
N GLY A 84 4.79 -12.32 0.40
CA GLY A 84 5.68 -11.24 0.01
C GLY A 84 5.15 -9.88 0.49
N ASP A 85 6.02 -9.07 1.07
CA ASP A 85 5.62 -7.89 1.82
C ASP A 85 6.58 -6.70 1.64
N LEU A 86 6.23 -5.54 2.20
CA LEU A 86 7.02 -4.31 2.12
C LEU A 86 8.38 -4.44 2.81
N ARG A 87 8.48 -5.26 3.87
CA ARG A 87 9.72 -5.51 4.58
C ARG A 87 10.68 -6.33 3.72
N GLY A 88 10.19 -7.37 3.06
CA GLY A 88 10.94 -8.20 2.13
C GLY A 88 11.41 -7.40 0.91
N LEU A 89 10.61 -6.45 0.43
CA LEU A 89 11.07 -5.48 -0.57
C LEU A 89 12.23 -4.64 -0.05
N ALA A 90 12.12 -4.11 1.17
CA ALA A 90 13.17 -3.31 1.78
C ALA A 90 14.48 -4.10 1.94
N ASP A 91 14.39 -5.38 2.34
CA ASP A 91 15.53 -6.29 2.51
C ASP A 91 16.25 -6.62 1.18
N LYS A 92 15.60 -6.39 0.03
CA LYS A 92 16.16 -6.64 -1.32
C LYS A 92 16.58 -5.38 -2.07
N LEU A 93 16.57 -4.22 -1.43
CA LEU A 93 16.97 -2.97 -2.09
C LEU A 93 18.43 -2.98 -2.58
N ASP A 94 19.33 -3.67 -1.88
CA ASP A 94 20.73 -3.82 -2.32
C ASP A 94 20.83 -4.68 -3.59
N TYR A 95 20.03 -5.74 -3.67
CA TYR A 95 19.90 -6.57 -4.88
C TYR A 95 19.38 -5.74 -6.06
N LEU A 96 18.32 -4.96 -5.85
CA LEU A 96 17.71 -4.11 -6.88
C LEU A 96 18.69 -3.01 -7.35
N GLN A 97 19.44 -2.43 -6.42
CA GLN A 97 20.48 -1.45 -6.77
C GLN A 97 21.60 -2.09 -7.59
N HIS A 98 22.07 -3.28 -7.20
CA HIS A 98 23.11 -4.00 -7.94
C HIS A 98 22.66 -4.38 -9.37
N LEU A 99 21.37 -4.67 -9.54
CA LEU A 99 20.76 -4.92 -10.85
C LEU A 99 20.73 -3.66 -11.75
N GLY A 100 20.94 -2.47 -11.19
CA GLY A 100 20.89 -1.19 -11.91
C GLY A 100 19.50 -0.56 -11.99
N VAL A 101 18.57 -1.02 -11.15
CA VAL A 101 17.22 -0.45 -11.05
C VAL A 101 17.29 0.92 -10.36
N ASN A 102 16.51 1.89 -10.87
CA ASN A 102 16.40 3.21 -10.25
C ASN A 102 14.94 3.68 -10.09
N ALA A 103 13.99 2.80 -10.37
CA ALA A 103 12.57 2.93 -10.06
C ALA A 103 11.98 1.53 -9.78
N LEU A 104 11.37 1.35 -8.62
CA LEU A 104 10.66 0.14 -8.22
C LEU A 104 9.15 0.42 -8.29
N TRP A 105 8.44 -0.32 -9.12
CA TRP A 105 6.98 -0.29 -9.19
C TRP A 105 6.42 -1.49 -8.44
N ILE A 106 5.71 -1.22 -7.35
CA ILE A 106 5.11 -2.24 -6.47
C ILE A 106 3.61 -2.37 -6.73
N SER A 107 3.05 -3.55 -6.47
CA SER A 107 1.59 -3.75 -6.38
C SER A 107 0.94 -2.73 -5.44
N ALA A 108 -0.32 -2.42 -5.68
CA ALA A 108 -1.11 -1.52 -4.85
C ALA A 108 -1.14 -2.04 -3.40
N PRO A 109 -0.49 -1.32 -2.44
CA PRO A 109 -0.30 -1.82 -1.09
C PRO A 109 -1.49 -1.45 -0.16
N PHE A 110 -2.54 -0.85 -0.72
CA PHE A 110 -3.73 -0.40 0.00
C PHE A 110 -4.54 -1.58 0.54
N GLU A 111 -5.34 -1.36 1.57
CA GLU A 111 -6.20 -2.40 2.15
C GLU A 111 -7.11 -3.02 1.09
N GLN A 112 -7.02 -4.34 0.96
CA GLN A 112 -7.80 -5.13 0.04
C GLN A 112 -8.99 -5.79 0.73
N ILE A 113 -9.93 -6.32 -0.04
CA ILE A 113 -11.03 -7.15 0.51
C ILE A 113 -10.48 -8.28 1.40
N HIS A 114 -11.15 -8.55 2.51
CA HIS A 114 -10.67 -9.51 3.50
C HIS A 114 -10.94 -10.96 3.09
N GLY A 115 -11.97 -11.18 2.28
CA GLY A 115 -12.34 -12.51 1.77
C GLY A 115 -11.76 -12.82 0.40
N TRP A 116 -12.35 -13.82 -0.25
CA TRP A 116 -11.98 -14.30 -1.57
C TRP A 116 -13.18 -14.29 -2.52
N VAL A 117 -12.91 -14.36 -3.82
CA VAL A 117 -13.90 -14.60 -4.88
C VAL A 117 -13.54 -15.87 -5.66
N GLY A 118 -14.50 -16.48 -6.34
CA GLY A 118 -14.20 -17.68 -7.15
C GLY A 118 -13.24 -17.37 -8.30
N GLY A 119 -12.08 -18.00 -8.31
CA GLY A 119 -11.10 -17.95 -9.40
C GLY A 119 -11.38 -18.97 -10.51
N GLY A 120 -10.71 -18.83 -11.64
CA GLY A 120 -10.91 -19.72 -12.80
C GLY A 120 -12.22 -19.47 -13.55
N THR A 121 -12.57 -20.37 -14.46
CA THR A 121 -13.76 -20.18 -15.33
C THR A 121 -15.07 -20.52 -14.64
N LYS A 122 -15.01 -21.31 -13.56
CA LYS A 122 -16.21 -21.78 -12.83
C LYS A 122 -16.19 -21.46 -11.34
N GLY A 123 -15.19 -20.70 -10.86
CA GLY A 123 -14.99 -20.52 -9.42
C GLY A 123 -14.30 -21.74 -8.80
N ASP A 124 -13.28 -22.26 -9.49
CA ASP A 124 -12.60 -23.51 -9.23
C ASP A 124 -11.72 -23.48 -7.96
N PHE A 125 -11.32 -22.28 -7.52
CA PHE A 125 -10.47 -22.08 -6.33
C PHE A 125 -10.73 -20.72 -5.68
N PRO A 126 -10.39 -20.52 -4.39
CA PRO A 126 -10.47 -19.20 -3.76
C PRO A 126 -9.42 -18.25 -4.32
N HIS A 127 -9.86 -17.10 -4.82
CA HIS A 127 -9.00 -16.04 -5.34
C HIS A 127 -9.03 -14.82 -4.42
N TYR A 128 -7.98 -14.68 -3.63
CA TYR A 128 -7.73 -13.55 -2.76
C TYR A 128 -7.13 -12.37 -3.53
N ALA A 129 -7.14 -11.21 -2.90
CA ALA A 129 -6.65 -9.95 -3.46
C ALA A 129 -5.12 -9.76 -3.39
N TYR A 130 -4.34 -10.85 -3.47
CA TYR A 130 -2.88 -10.81 -3.34
C TYR A 130 -2.18 -9.90 -4.36
N HIS A 131 -2.85 -9.65 -5.48
CA HIS A 131 -2.35 -8.81 -6.57
C HIS A 131 -2.56 -7.30 -6.34
N GLY A 132 -3.34 -6.90 -5.34
CA GLY A 132 -3.56 -5.49 -4.98
C GLY A 132 -4.67 -4.76 -5.75
N TYR A 133 -5.53 -5.47 -6.50
CA TYR A 133 -6.54 -4.82 -7.38
C TYR A 133 -7.97 -4.87 -6.86
N TYR A 134 -8.21 -5.42 -5.67
CA TYR A 134 -9.53 -5.47 -5.04
C TYR A 134 -9.54 -4.55 -3.80
N THR A 135 -9.21 -3.28 -3.99
CA THR A 135 -9.08 -2.29 -2.92
C THR A 135 -10.40 -2.10 -2.17
N GLN A 136 -10.33 -2.18 -0.84
CA GLN A 136 -11.40 -1.89 0.10
C GLN A 136 -11.27 -0.47 0.66
N ASP A 137 -10.06 -0.05 1.04
CA ASP A 137 -9.78 1.28 1.58
C ASP A 137 -8.43 1.79 1.04
N TRP A 138 -8.45 2.94 0.36
CA TRP A 138 -7.24 3.59 -0.19
C TRP A 138 -6.46 4.39 0.85
N THR A 139 -6.98 4.54 2.07
CA THR A 139 -6.38 5.38 3.12
C THR A 139 -5.49 4.60 4.07
N THR A 140 -5.53 3.27 4.03
CA THR A 140 -4.73 2.37 4.87
C THR A 140 -4.03 1.31 4.03
N LEU A 141 -2.96 0.74 4.58
CA LEU A 141 -2.23 -0.38 3.97
C LEU A 141 -2.91 -1.70 4.28
N ASP A 142 -2.77 -2.67 3.38
CA ASP A 142 -3.22 -4.04 3.66
C ASP A 142 -2.30 -4.68 4.70
N ALA A 143 -2.88 -5.24 5.77
CA ALA A 143 -2.12 -5.85 6.84
C ALA A 143 -1.27 -7.05 6.38
N ASN A 144 -1.58 -7.74 5.27
CA ASN A 144 -0.69 -8.74 4.67
C ASN A 144 0.55 -8.13 3.99
N MET A 145 0.53 -6.84 3.65
CA MET A 145 1.64 -6.16 2.96
C MET A 145 2.59 -5.47 3.95
N GLY A 146 2.11 -5.10 5.13
CA GLY A 146 2.90 -4.51 6.20
C GLY A 146 2.32 -3.22 6.76
N SER A 147 3.09 -2.56 7.62
CA SER A 147 2.70 -1.34 8.32
C SER A 147 3.14 -0.05 7.61
N GLU A 148 2.66 1.10 8.07
CA GLU A 148 3.16 2.40 7.61
C GLU A 148 4.66 2.59 7.89
N ASP A 149 5.17 1.98 8.96
CA ASP A 149 6.59 2.02 9.30
C ASP A 149 7.42 1.16 8.34
N ASP A 150 6.91 0.00 7.92
CA ASP A 150 7.54 -0.82 6.87
C ASP A 150 7.58 -0.06 5.54
N LEU A 151 6.48 0.61 5.19
CA LEU A 151 6.45 1.45 4.00
C LEU A 151 7.47 2.58 4.09
N ARG A 152 7.56 3.26 5.24
CA ARG A 152 8.54 4.31 5.48
C ARG A 152 9.97 3.77 5.33
N ALA A 153 10.26 2.61 5.91
CA ALA A 153 11.56 1.97 5.81
C ALA A 153 11.92 1.61 4.36
N LEU A 154 10.97 1.06 3.59
CA LEU A 154 11.14 0.78 2.16
C LEU A 154 11.45 2.06 1.38
N VAL A 155 10.63 3.10 1.56
CA VAL A 155 10.77 4.37 0.82
C VAL A 155 12.09 5.06 1.15
N ASP A 156 12.44 5.15 2.44
CA ASP A 156 13.68 5.79 2.88
C ASP A 156 14.91 4.99 2.41
N GLY A 157 14.87 3.66 2.56
CA GLY A 157 15.94 2.79 2.07
C GLY A 157 16.13 2.86 0.56
N ALA A 158 15.03 2.93 -0.20
CA ALA A 158 15.07 3.05 -1.65
C ALA A 158 15.65 4.39 -2.08
N HIS A 159 15.20 5.48 -1.46
CA HIS A 159 15.67 6.83 -1.78
C HIS A 159 17.16 7.01 -1.46
N GLN A 160 17.67 6.43 -0.37
CA GLN A 160 19.10 6.41 -0.05
C GLN A 160 19.94 5.77 -1.16
N ARG A 161 19.35 4.83 -1.91
CA ARG A 161 19.98 4.11 -3.03
C ARG A 161 19.72 4.75 -4.39
N GLY A 162 19.00 5.88 -4.43
CA GLY A 162 18.60 6.53 -5.68
C GLY A 162 17.43 5.85 -6.41
N ILE A 163 16.75 4.89 -5.76
CA ILE A 163 15.60 4.17 -6.28
C ILE A 163 14.33 4.97 -5.94
N ARG A 164 13.51 5.26 -6.95
CA ARG A 164 12.17 5.84 -6.75
C ARG A 164 11.15 4.73 -6.50
N ILE A 165 10.14 4.98 -5.69
CA ILE A 165 9.01 4.06 -5.52
C ILE A 165 7.82 4.55 -6.35
N LEU A 166 7.23 3.67 -7.14
CA LEU A 166 6.00 3.88 -7.90
C LEU A 166 4.94 2.95 -7.31
N PHE A 167 3.83 3.51 -6.87
CA PHE A 167 2.68 2.72 -6.44
C PHE A 167 1.78 2.45 -7.62
N ASP A 168 1.30 1.22 -7.72
CA ASP A 168 0.08 0.96 -8.46
C ASP A 168 -1.11 1.60 -7.73
N VAL A 169 -2.02 2.21 -8.48
CA VAL A 169 -3.24 2.82 -7.94
C VAL A 169 -4.39 2.51 -8.88
N VAL A 170 -5.28 1.61 -8.44
CA VAL A 170 -6.50 1.30 -9.16
C VAL A 170 -7.59 2.28 -8.74
N MET A 171 -8.00 3.16 -9.66
CA MET A 171 -9.10 4.11 -9.45
C MET A 171 -10.38 3.73 -10.21
N ASN A 172 -10.32 2.72 -11.07
CA ASN A 172 -11.44 2.35 -11.93
C ASN A 172 -12.55 1.59 -11.17
N HIS A 173 -12.19 0.82 -10.15
CA HIS A 173 -13.10 -0.03 -9.40
C HIS A 173 -12.62 -0.24 -7.96
N THR A 174 -13.54 -0.68 -7.09
CA THR A 174 -13.26 -1.22 -5.76
C THR A 174 -13.15 -2.75 -5.82
N GLY A 175 -12.74 -3.37 -4.71
CA GLY A 175 -12.91 -4.80 -4.50
C GLY A 175 -14.37 -5.23 -4.37
N TYR A 176 -14.57 -6.55 -4.40
CA TYR A 176 -15.88 -7.18 -4.30
C TYR A 176 -16.42 -7.18 -2.86
N ALA A 177 -17.74 -7.09 -2.72
CA ALA A 177 -18.43 -7.18 -1.44
C ALA A 177 -18.43 -8.62 -0.88
N THR A 178 -17.26 -9.10 -0.43
CA THR A 178 -17.15 -10.43 0.19
C THR A 178 -17.79 -10.48 1.57
N LEU A 179 -18.11 -11.68 2.06
CA LEU A 179 -18.76 -11.88 3.35
C LEU A 179 -17.86 -11.40 4.49
N ALA A 180 -16.57 -11.72 4.43
CA ALA A 180 -15.58 -11.23 5.38
C ALA A 180 -15.50 -9.69 5.38
N THR A 181 -15.44 -9.06 4.21
CA THR A 181 -15.46 -7.60 4.07
C THR A 181 -16.76 -6.97 4.60
N CYS A 182 -17.92 -7.53 4.25
CA CYS A 182 -19.22 -7.04 4.73
C CYS A 182 -19.37 -7.19 6.25
N ARG A 183 -18.83 -8.27 6.84
CA ARG A 183 -18.81 -8.44 8.30
C ARG A 183 -17.92 -7.39 8.96
N HIS A 184 -16.73 -7.17 8.43
CA HIS A 184 -15.76 -6.21 8.97
C HIS A 184 -16.30 -4.76 8.90
N SER A 185 -16.85 -4.37 7.76
CA SER A 185 -17.43 -3.04 7.54
C SER A 185 -18.80 -2.81 8.20
N GLY A 186 -19.39 -3.83 8.83
CA GLY A 186 -20.74 -3.77 9.39
C GLY A 186 -21.88 -3.80 8.35
N LEU A 187 -21.56 -3.82 7.06
CA LEU A 187 -22.52 -3.88 5.95
C LEU A 187 -23.30 -5.20 5.88
N ALA A 188 -22.78 -6.28 6.48
CA ALA A 188 -23.46 -7.58 6.50
C ALA A 188 -24.88 -7.51 7.09
N ARG A 189 -25.10 -6.62 8.08
CA ARG A 189 -26.42 -6.39 8.69
C ARG A 189 -27.42 -5.73 7.73
N CYS A 190 -26.94 -5.01 6.72
CA CYS A 190 -27.77 -4.38 5.71
C CYS A 190 -28.16 -5.34 4.58
N ILE A 191 -27.34 -6.37 4.33
CA ILE A 191 -27.50 -7.30 3.21
C ILE A 191 -28.24 -8.57 3.64
N TRP A 192 -28.01 -9.07 4.85
CA TRP A 192 -28.65 -10.30 5.34
C TRP A 192 -29.16 -10.14 6.78
N GLN A 193 -30.44 -10.50 6.99
CA GLN A 193 -31.09 -10.51 8.31
C GLN A 193 -31.53 -11.93 8.67
N GLY A 194 -31.36 -12.34 9.94
CA GLY A 194 -31.97 -13.55 10.52
C GLY A 194 -31.04 -14.72 10.87
N ASP A 195 -31.62 -15.77 11.47
CA ASP A 195 -30.95 -16.96 12.02
C ASP A 195 -30.29 -17.87 10.96
N GLU A 196 -30.57 -17.67 9.67
CA GLU A 196 -29.99 -18.45 8.56
C GLU A 196 -28.51 -18.15 8.28
N LEU A 197 -28.01 -16.96 8.68
CA LEU A 197 -26.60 -16.58 8.51
C LEU A 197 -25.65 -17.50 9.29
N LYS A 198 -26.00 -17.81 10.55
CA LYS A 198 -25.15 -18.65 11.42
C LYS A 198 -25.06 -20.09 10.91
N LYS A 199 -26.16 -20.63 10.36
CA LYS A 199 -26.19 -21.98 9.78
C LYS A 199 -25.35 -22.08 8.52
N THR A 200 -25.32 -21.03 7.71
CA THR A 200 -24.66 -21.06 6.39
C THR A 200 -23.18 -20.70 6.45
N LEU A 201 -22.76 -19.77 7.32
CA LEU A 201 -21.41 -19.16 7.27
C LEU A 201 -20.45 -19.60 8.38
N GLY A 202 -20.93 -20.30 9.41
CA GLY A 202 -20.12 -20.67 10.58
C GLY A 202 -19.61 -19.46 11.39
N GLU A 203 -18.64 -19.71 12.28
CA GLU A 203 -18.04 -18.66 13.14
C GLU A 203 -17.00 -17.81 12.40
N ARG A 204 -16.25 -18.42 11.46
CA ARG A 204 -15.26 -17.78 10.59
C ARG A 204 -15.77 -17.76 9.16
N TRP A 205 -16.12 -16.58 8.67
CA TRP A 205 -16.80 -16.45 7.37
C TRP A 205 -15.84 -16.61 6.18
N THR A 206 -14.54 -16.53 6.41
CA THR A 206 -13.47 -16.87 5.46
C THR A 206 -13.51 -18.35 5.06
N ASP A 207 -14.07 -19.20 5.91
CA ASP A 207 -14.03 -20.66 5.77
C ASP A 207 -15.26 -21.19 5.02
N TRP A 208 -16.18 -20.30 4.62
CA TRP A 208 -17.37 -20.65 3.87
C TRP A 208 -17.01 -21.33 2.54
N LYS A 209 -17.83 -22.29 2.11
CA LYS A 209 -17.71 -22.95 0.80
C LYS A 209 -19.08 -22.99 0.11
N PRO A 210 -19.16 -22.79 -1.21
CA PRO A 210 -20.41 -22.96 -1.95
C PRO A 210 -20.90 -24.41 -1.86
N ALA A 211 -22.22 -24.60 -1.83
CA ALA A 211 -22.83 -25.92 -1.95
C ALA A 211 -22.48 -26.55 -3.31
N ALA A 212 -22.46 -27.89 -3.37
CA ALA A 212 -22.14 -28.60 -4.61
C ALA A 212 -23.08 -28.17 -5.76
N GLY A 213 -22.50 -27.62 -6.83
CA GLY A 213 -23.24 -27.13 -8.01
C GLY A 213 -23.73 -25.67 -7.92
N ALA A 214 -23.56 -24.99 -6.79
CA ALA A 214 -23.79 -23.55 -6.70
C ALA A 214 -22.62 -22.78 -7.34
N LYS A 215 -22.92 -21.63 -7.97
CA LYS A 215 -21.87 -20.68 -8.35
C LYS A 215 -21.10 -20.27 -7.09
N ALA A 216 -19.80 -20.02 -7.22
CA ALA A 216 -18.89 -19.69 -6.12
C ALA A 216 -19.25 -18.43 -5.31
N TRP A 217 -20.34 -17.75 -5.65
CA TRP A 217 -20.88 -16.59 -4.95
C TRP A 217 -22.41 -16.53 -5.07
N PRO A 218 -23.16 -16.21 -3.99
CA PRO A 218 -24.51 -15.67 -4.15
C PRO A 218 -24.37 -14.26 -4.73
N GLN A 219 -24.54 -14.13 -6.04
CA GLN A 219 -24.69 -12.83 -6.69
C GLN A 219 -25.89 -12.13 -6.03
N LEU A 220 -25.65 -10.94 -5.45
CA LEU A 220 -26.71 -10.02 -5.07
C LEU A 220 -27.40 -9.49 -6.32
#